data_AF-A0AAN7NPI2-F1
#
_entry.id   AF-A0AAN7NPI2-F1
#
_cell.length_a   1.000
_cell.length_b   1.000
_cell.length_c   1.000
_cell.angle_alpha   90.00
_cell.angle_beta   90.00
_cell.angle_gamma   90.00
#
_symmetry.space_group_name_H-M   'P 1'
#
loop_
_entity.id
_entity.type
_entity.pdbx_description
1 polymer ?
#
loop_
_entity_poly.entity_id
_entity_poly.type
_entity_poly.pdbx_seq_one_letter_code
_entity_poly.pdbx_strand_id
1 'polypeptide(L)' 'MECKSPRIYLNYLRQGDKETPSAFSERLCEVARKWTDLDPEDDSNSKLFNRLFIGQAAADIRKR' A
#
# COMPACT_ATOMS: atom_id res chain seq x y z
N MET A 1 -0.12 -10.62 23.75
CA MET A 1 -0.54 -9.72 22.64
C MET A 1 0.55 -9.77 21.61
N GLU A 2 0.30 -10.41 20.47
CA GLU A 2 1.27 -10.52 19.38
C GLU A 2 1.45 -9.12 18.81
N CYS A 3 2.58 -8.46 19.07
CA CYS A 3 2.93 -7.18 18.49
C CYS A 3 3.18 -7.38 16.98
N LYS A 4 2.11 -7.58 16.21
CA LYS A 4 2.18 -7.62 14.75
C LYS A 4 2.67 -6.24 14.34
N SER A 5 3.93 -6.17 13.92
CA SER A 5 4.57 -4.93 13.52
C SER A 5 3.64 -4.17 12.57
N PRO A 6 3.36 -2.87 12.81
CA PRO A 6 2.37 -2.11 12.05
C PRO A 6 2.62 -2.15 10.52
N ARG A 7 3.89 -2.33 10.10
CA ARG A 7 4.30 -2.56 8.71
C ARG A 7 3.69 -3.81 8.05
N ILE A 8 3.31 -4.82 8.82
CA ILE A 8 2.74 -6.07 8.30
C ILE A 8 1.37 -5.84 7.65
N TYR A 9 0.59 -4.89 8.16
CA TYR A 9 -0.75 -4.60 7.62
C TYR A 9 -0.71 -4.05 6.20
N LEU A 10 0.31 -3.25 5.88
CA LEU A 10 0.50 -2.75 4.52
C LEU A 10 0.74 -3.89 3.55
N ASN A 11 1.55 -4.90 3.92
CA ASN A 11 1.92 -6.03 3.05
C ASN A 11 0.74 -6.94 2.64
N TYR A 12 -0.37 -6.92 3.39
CA TYR A 12 -1.55 -7.72 3.09
C TYR A 12 -2.58 -7.01 2.20
N LEU A 13 -2.38 -5.73 1.91
CA LEU A 13 -3.23 -5.03 0.95
C LEU A 13 -3.01 -5.61 -0.45
N ARG A 14 -4.11 -5.90 -1.13
CA ARG A 14 -4.13 -6.29 -2.54
C ARG A 14 -5.11 -5.38 -3.26
N GLN A 15 -4.73 -4.90 -4.42
CA GLN A 15 -5.65 -4.19 -5.29
C GLN A 15 -6.75 -5.16 -5.75
N GLY A 16 -8.00 -4.75 -5.64
CA GLY A 16 -9.12 -5.55 -6.15
C GLY A 16 -9.17 -5.56 -7.68
N ASP A 17 -9.74 -6.61 -8.28
CA ASP A 17 -9.81 -6.76 -9.74
C ASP A 17 -10.59 -5.64 -10.46
N LYS A 18 -11.47 -4.94 -9.74
CA LYS A 18 -12.26 -3.80 -10.22
C LYS A 18 -11.81 -2.46 -9.62
N GLU A 19 -10.81 -2.48 -8.75
CA GLU A 19 -10.30 -1.29 -8.08
C GLU A 19 -9.36 -0.56 -9.04
N THR A 20 -9.53 0.75 -9.22
CA THR A 20 -8.61 1.52 -10.06
C THR A 20 -7.25 1.67 -9.35
N PRO A 21 -6.15 1.88 -10.09
CA PRO A 21 -4.84 2.12 -9.48
C PRO A 21 -4.87 3.30 -8.50
N SER A 22 -5.60 4.37 -8.85
CA SER A 22 -5.75 5.55 -7.98
C SER A 22 -6.49 5.22 -6.68
N ALA A 23 -7.63 4.52 -6.76
CA ALA A 23 -8.39 4.11 -5.57
C ALA A 23 -7.56 3.20 -4.64
N PHE A 24 -6.76 2.31 -5.23
CA PHE A 24 -5.84 1.47 -4.46
C PHE A 24 -4.75 2.30 -3.76
N SER A 25 -4.19 3.30 -4.43
CA SER A 25 -3.17 4.18 -3.84
C SER A 25 -3.73 4.99 -2.67
N GLU A 26 -4.95 5.51 -2.78
CA GLU A 26 -5.62 6.25 -1.71
C GLU A 26 -5.84 5.35 -0.49
N ARG A 27 -6.33 4.12 -0.70
CA ARG A 27 -6.51 3.14 0.38
C ARG A 27 -5.19 2.74 1.05
N LEU A 28 -4.10 2.62 0.27
CA LEU A 28 -2.77 2.33 0.81
C LEU A 28 -2.29 3.47 1.73
N CYS A 29 -2.50 4.72 1.32
CA CYS A 29 -2.19 5.91 2.13
C CYS A 29 -3.04 5.99 3.40
N GLU A 30 -4.34 5.72 3.31
CA GLU A 30 -5.24 5.69 4.47
C GLU A 30 -4.84 4.64 5.51
N VAL A 31 -4.54 3.41 5.05
CA VAL A 31 -4.11 2.33 5.94
C VAL A 31 -2.77 2.65 6.57
N ALA A 32 -1.84 3.24 5.81
CA ALA A 32 -0.56 3.66 6.35
C ALA A 32 -0.73 4.70 7.45
N ARG A 33 -1.50 5.77 7.23
CA ARG A 33 -1.76 6.80 8.25
C ARG A 33 -2.51 6.27 9.46
N LYS A 34 -3.38 5.27 9.27
CA LYS A 34 -4.21 4.70 10.35
C LYS A 34 -3.47 3.69 11.22
N TRP A 35 -2.59 2.90 10.62
CA TRP A 35 -1.98 1.75 11.28
C TRP A 35 -0.47 1.84 11.42
N THR A 36 0.18 2.86 10.86
CA THR A 36 1.64 3.04 10.90
C THR A 36 1.99 4.52 11.10
N ASP A 37 3.20 4.81 11.56
CA ASP A 37 3.74 6.18 11.61
C ASP A 37 4.40 6.59 10.28
N LEU A 38 4.20 5.82 9.20
CA LEU A 38 4.76 6.14 7.89
C LEU A 38 3.88 7.16 7.19
N ASP A 39 4.42 8.35 6.95
CA ASP A 39 3.76 9.34 6.12
C ASP A 39 3.96 9.01 4.64
N PRO A 40 2.88 8.76 3.86
CA PRO A 40 2.97 8.55 2.42
C PRO A 40 3.41 9.80 1.64
N GLU A 41 3.32 11.01 2.22
CA GLU A 41 3.75 12.25 1.58
C GLU A 41 5.23 12.57 1.81
N ASP A 42 5.90 11.86 2.71
CA ASP A 42 7.34 11.98 2.95
C ASP A 42 8.13 11.27 1.83
N ASP A 43 9.00 12.01 1.14
CA ASP A 43 9.88 11.50 0.09
C ASP A 43 10.75 10.31 0.55
N SER A 44 11.11 10.25 1.83
CA SER A 44 11.85 9.15 2.44
C SER A 44 11.06 7.84 2.39
N ASN A 45 9.73 7.92 2.44
CA ASN A 45 8.82 6.78 2.40
C ASN A 45 8.32 6.48 0.98
N SER A 46 8.42 7.42 0.04
CA SER A 46 7.96 7.28 -1.35
C SER A 46 8.45 5.99 -2.02
N LYS A 47 9.73 5.62 -1.84
CA LYS A 47 10.28 4.36 -2.38
C LYS A 47 9.61 3.10 -1.81
N LEU A 48 9.26 3.11 -0.53
CA LEU A 48 8.57 2.00 0.12
C LEU A 48 7.14 1.85 -0.42
N PHE A 49 6.40 2.97 -0.49
CA PHE A 49 5.03 2.98 -1.01
C PHE A 49 4.97 2.58 -2.48
N ASN A 50 5.89 3.04 -3.32
CA ASN A 50 5.99 2.60 -4.71
C ASN A 50 6.21 1.08 -4.83
N ARG A 51 7.08 0.51 -3.98
CA ARG A 51 7.34 -0.94 -3.97
C ARG A 51 6.11 -1.73 -3.56
N LEU A 52 5.41 -1.28 -2.51
CA LEU A 52 4.15 -1.87 -2.05
C LEU A 52 3.11 -1.82 -3.15
N PHE A 53 2.90 -0.64 -3.74
CA PHE A 53 1.96 -0.43 -4.82
C PHE A 53 2.20 -1.37 -6.00
N ILE A 54 3.43 -1.46 -6.51
CA ILE A 54 3.78 -2.35 -7.63
C ILE A 54 3.63 -3.84 -7.26
N GLY A 55 4.04 -4.23 -6.04
CA GLY A 55 3.97 -5.62 -5.58
C GLY A 55 2.56 -6.12 -5.26
N GLN A 56 1.63 -5.19 -5.04
CA GLN A 56 0.27 -5.44 -4.57
C GLN A 56 -0.82 -5.06 -5.56
N ALA A 57 -0.45 -4.32 -6.61
CA ALA A 57 -1.29 -4.04 -7.76
C ALA A 57 -1.83 -5.33 -8.40
N ALA A 58 -3.03 -5.22 -8.95
CA ALA A 58 -3.68 -6.32 -9.65
C ALA A 58 -2.85 -6.71 -10.89
N ALA A 59 -2.85 -8.00 -11.23
CA ALA A 59 -2.03 -8.52 -12.33
C ALA A 59 -2.32 -7.85 -13.68
N ASP A 60 -3.52 -7.30 -13.86
CA ASP A 60 -3.91 -6.52 -15.04
C ASP A 60 -3.07 -5.24 -15.25
N ILE A 61 -2.56 -4.62 -14.18
CA ILE A 61 -1.63 -3.48 -14.29
C ILE A 61 -0.25 -3.94 -14.77
N ARG A 62 0.19 -5.15 -14.40
CA ARG A 62 1.46 -5.72 -14.89
C ARG A 62 1.43 -6.12 -16.36
N LYS A 63 0.26 -6.06 -17.03
CA LYS A 63 0.03 -6.54 -18.40
C LYS A 63 -0.38 -5.46 -19.40
N ARG A 64 -0.47 -4.18 -19.02
CA ARG A 64 -0.62 -3.08 -19.98
C ARG A 64 0.72 -2.48 -20.40
#